data_AF-A0AAP8MGE0-F1
#
_entry.id   AF-A0AAP8MGE0-F1
#
_cell.length_a   1.000
_cell.length_b   1.000
_cell.length_c   1.000
_cell.angle_alpha   90.00
_cell.angle_beta   90.00
_cell.angle_gamma   90.00
#
_symmetry.space_group_name_H-M   'P 1'
#
loop_
_entity.id
_entity.type
_entity.pdbx_description
1 polymer ?
#
loop_
_entity_poly.entity_id
_entity_poly.type
_entity_poly.pdbx_seq_one_letter_code
_entity_poly.pdbx_strand_id
1 'polypeptide(L)'
;MSEFQLTHVALVGARMDAFSPQGFKTRSELNMKRVFPDTAGLKLSDMDTAQFREHFDQALPLWVHNIVTDREFPGRSKLAMCLRRFEGELRDHRENEVIASVLSSGFRNRPLDPLALPESMPLRQRCAMLMYIDVWQEAYRRMTRELCALLEEQAEVLDQWIATAEPEIDHAIAS
;
A
#
# COMPACT_ATOMS: atom_id res chain seq x y z
N MET A 1 10.23 16.75 0.56
CA MET A 1 9.88 15.31 0.64
C MET A 1 8.47 15.16 0.08
N SER A 2 8.21 14.15 -0.75
CA SER A 2 6.85 13.96 -1.30
C SER A 2 5.86 13.62 -0.17
N GLU A 3 4.59 13.95 -0.37
CA GLU A 3 3.52 13.92 0.65
C GLU A 3 3.43 12.57 1.41
N PHE A 4 3.78 11.46 0.76
CA PHE A 4 3.63 10.08 1.27
C PHE A 4 4.90 9.25 1.12
N GLN A 5 6.07 9.88 1.23
CA GLN A 5 7.33 9.19 0.96
C GLN A 5 7.54 7.96 1.85
N LEU A 6 7.31 8.04 3.17
CA LEU A 6 7.54 6.90 4.07
C LEU A 6 6.50 5.81 3.87
N THR A 7 5.24 6.19 3.66
CA THR A 7 4.13 5.28 3.37
C THR A 7 4.41 4.49 2.10
N HIS A 8 4.84 5.15 1.02
CA HIS A 8 5.20 4.49 -0.23
C HIS A 8 6.49 3.65 -0.08
N VAL A 9 7.43 4.03 0.80
CA VAL A 9 8.57 3.15 1.12
C VAL A 9 8.08 1.89 1.84
N ALA A 10 7.28 2.05 2.88
CA ALA A 10 6.90 1.00 3.80
C ALA A 10 5.90 -0.01 3.21
N LEU A 11 4.93 0.47 2.41
CA LEU A 11 3.85 -0.37 1.90
C LEU A 11 4.01 -0.79 0.45
N VAL A 12 4.80 -0.07 -0.33
CA VAL A 12 5.10 -0.42 -1.74
C VAL A 12 6.51 -0.98 -1.85
N GLY A 13 7.52 -0.24 -1.38
CA GLY A 13 8.92 -0.66 -1.49
C GLY A 13 9.24 -1.96 -0.75
N ALA A 14 8.73 -2.11 0.47
CA ALA A 14 8.94 -3.32 1.25
C ALA A 14 8.02 -4.48 0.82
N ARG A 15 7.19 -4.28 -0.20
CA ARG A 15 6.21 -5.25 -0.69
C ARG A 15 6.16 -5.30 -2.23
N MET A 16 7.31 -5.09 -2.87
CA MET A 16 7.42 -5.12 -4.35
C MET A 16 6.98 -6.46 -4.97
N ASP A 17 7.02 -7.55 -4.21
CA ASP A 17 6.52 -8.86 -4.65
C ASP A 17 5.04 -8.80 -5.09
N ALA A 18 4.24 -7.92 -4.49
CA ALA A 18 2.84 -7.72 -4.88
C ALA A 18 2.67 -7.18 -6.31
N PHE A 19 3.70 -6.54 -6.86
CA PHE A 19 3.70 -5.95 -8.20
C PHE A 19 4.34 -6.85 -9.27
N SER A 20 4.94 -7.97 -8.84
CA SER A 20 5.59 -8.93 -9.76
C SER A 20 4.62 -9.52 -10.79
N PRO A 21 3.34 -9.84 -10.46
CA PRO A 21 2.37 -10.29 -11.47
C PRO A 21 2.13 -9.27 -12.58
N GLN A 22 2.26 -7.97 -12.29
CA GLN A 22 2.12 -6.87 -13.26
C GLN A 22 3.45 -6.55 -13.96
N GLY A 23 4.51 -7.31 -13.69
CA GLY A 23 5.81 -7.20 -14.37
C GLY A 23 6.81 -6.23 -13.73
N PHE A 24 6.48 -5.63 -12.57
CA PHE A 24 7.36 -4.68 -11.90
C PHE A 24 8.23 -5.35 -10.83
N LYS A 25 9.51 -4.99 -10.81
CA LYS A 25 10.52 -5.52 -9.89
C LYS A 25 11.06 -4.46 -8.94
N THR A 26 11.00 -3.19 -9.34
CA THR A 26 11.53 -2.07 -8.55
C THR A 26 10.57 -0.89 -8.50
N ARG A 27 10.63 -0.11 -7.42
CA ARG A 27 9.82 1.11 -7.30
C ARG A 27 10.08 2.15 -8.37
N SER A 28 11.30 2.19 -8.93
CA SER A 28 11.63 3.11 -10.01
C SER A 28 10.83 2.84 -11.27
N GLU A 29 10.45 1.58 -11.52
CA GLU A 29 9.63 1.20 -12.68
C GLU A 29 8.17 1.63 -12.53
N LEU A 30 7.73 1.90 -11.29
CA LEU A 30 6.39 2.40 -10.97
C LEU A 30 6.26 3.92 -11.14
N ASN A 31 7.34 4.63 -11.48
CA ASN A 31 7.30 6.07 -11.62
C ASN A 31 6.37 6.46 -12.78
N MET A 32 5.43 7.38 -12.52
CA MET A 32 4.42 7.82 -13.50
C MET A 32 3.50 6.71 -14.00
N LYS A 33 3.34 5.62 -13.25
CA LYS A 33 2.47 4.52 -13.66
C LYS A 33 1.36 4.29 -12.66
N ARG A 34 0.20 3.88 -13.19
CA ARG A 34 -0.87 3.22 -12.46
C ARG A 34 -0.62 1.72 -12.50
N VAL A 35 -1.00 1.03 -11.44
CA VAL A 35 -0.96 -0.42 -11.39
C VAL A 35 -2.33 -0.94 -10.99
N PHE A 36 -3.00 -1.61 -11.92
CA PHE A 36 -4.36 -2.09 -11.71
C PHE A 36 -4.36 -3.41 -10.94
N PRO A 37 -5.19 -3.54 -9.90
CA PRO A 37 -5.40 -4.82 -9.23
C PRO A 37 -6.12 -5.78 -10.16
N ASP A 38 -5.80 -7.07 -10.05
CA ASP A 38 -6.50 -8.12 -10.79
C ASP A 38 -7.83 -8.43 -10.08
N THR A 39 -8.94 -8.04 -10.70
CA THR A 39 -10.28 -8.29 -10.15
C THR A 39 -10.85 -9.66 -10.56
N ALA A 40 -10.07 -10.51 -11.22
CA ALA A 40 -10.50 -11.82 -11.74
C ALA A 40 -11.77 -11.74 -12.61
N GLY A 41 -12.01 -10.59 -13.25
CA GLY A 41 -13.19 -10.33 -14.08
C GLY A 41 -14.46 -9.98 -13.31
N LEU A 42 -14.41 -9.90 -11.98
CA LEU A 42 -15.51 -9.38 -11.16
C LEU A 42 -15.42 -7.87 -11.04
N LYS A 43 -16.57 -7.22 -10.91
CA LYS A 43 -16.65 -5.81 -10.50
C LYS A 43 -16.54 -5.71 -9.00
N LEU A 44 -15.84 -4.69 -8.54
CA LEU A 44 -15.74 -4.34 -7.12
C LEU A 44 -17.12 -4.03 -6.53
N SER A 45 -18.01 -3.39 -7.31
CA SER A 45 -19.38 -3.10 -6.90
C SER A 45 -20.24 -4.34 -6.64
N ASP A 46 -19.86 -5.48 -7.20
CA ASP A 46 -20.62 -6.72 -7.12
C ASP A 46 -20.11 -7.64 -5.98
N MET A 47 -18.97 -7.30 -5.37
CA MET A 47 -18.39 -8.04 -4.24
C MET A 47 -19.16 -7.74 -2.95
N ASP A 48 -19.40 -8.77 -2.14
CA ASP A 48 -19.81 -8.53 -0.76
C ASP A 48 -18.63 -7.97 0.08
N THR A 49 -18.93 -7.45 1.27
CA THR A 49 -17.91 -6.83 2.15
C THR A 49 -16.77 -7.77 2.52
N ALA A 50 -17.01 -9.08 2.63
CA ALA A 50 -15.94 -10.03 2.96
C ALA A 50 -15.03 -10.25 1.75
N GLN A 51 -15.61 -10.43 0.56
CA GLN A 51 -14.90 -10.56 -0.71
C GLN A 51 -14.09 -9.30 -1.04
N PHE A 52 -14.70 -8.12 -0.89
CA PHE A 52 -14.03 -6.85 -1.13
C PHE A 52 -12.83 -6.69 -0.21
N ARG A 53 -12.99 -7.01 1.09
CA ARG A 53 -11.90 -6.93 2.06
C ARG A 53 -10.77 -7.89 1.75
N GLU A 54 -11.08 -9.13 1.37
CA GLU A 54 -10.07 -10.11 0.96
C GLU A 54 -9.29 -9.62 -0.27
N HIS A 55 -10.01 -9.14 -1.29
CA HIS A 55 -9.40 -8.56 -2.48
C HIS A 55 -8.52 -7.34 -2.15
N PHE A 56 -9.02 -6.44 -1.29
CA PHE A 56 -8.30 -5.27 -0.82
C PHE A 56 -7.02 -5.64 -0.07
N ASP A 57 -7.07 -6.58 0.88
CA ASP A 57 -5.92 -6.98 1.68
C ASP A 57 -4.80 -7.59 0.81
N GLN A 58 -5.17 -8.38 -0.22
CA GLN A 58 -4.23 -8.95 -1.18
C GLN A 58 -3.60 -7.88 -2.09
N ALA A 59 -4.38 -6.87 -2.49
CA ALA A 59 -3.96 -5.82 -3.42
C ALA A 59 -3.55 -4.51 -2.73
N LEU A 60 -3.47 -4.45 -1.39
CA LEU A 60 -3.22 -3.22 -0.63
C LEU A 60 -2.03 -2.39 -1.17
N PRO A 61 -0.87 -2.98 -1.50
CA PRO A 61 0.26 -2.21 -2.03
C PRO A 61 -0.10 -1.46 -3.32
N LEU A 62 -0.87 -2.08 -4.22
CA LEU A 62 -1.30 -1.48 -5.49
C LEU A 62 -2.26 -0.32 -5.25
N TRP A 63 -3.24 -0.51 -4.36
CA TRP A 63 -4.17 0.54 -3.96
C TRP A 63 -3.44 1.75 -3.38
N VAL A 64 -2.54 1.52 -2.43
CA VAL A 64 -1.73 2.59 -1.81
C VAL A 64 -0.87 3.30 -2.85
N HIS A 65 -0.24 2.55 -3.76
CA HIS A 65 0.57 3.14 -4.83
C HIS A 65 -0.26 4.11 -5.67
N ASN A 66 -1.40 3.68 -6.21
CA ASN A 66 -2.24 4.52 -7.06
C ASN A 66 -2.79 5.75 -6.33
N ILE A 67 -3.23 5.62 -5.07
CA ILE A 67 -3.70 6.77 -4.26
C ILE A 67 -2.58 7.81 -4.10
N VAL A 68 -1.33 7.35 -3.94
CA VAL A 68 -0.17 8.23 -3.76
C VAL A 68 0.23 8.89 -5.09
N THR A 69 0.26 8.15 -6.19
CA THR A 69 0.84 8.61 -7.47
C THR A 69 -0.17 9.30 -8.40
N ASP A 70 -1.41 8.85 -8.43
CA ASP A 70 -2.46 9.40 -9.29
C ASP A 70 -3.29 10.44 -8.52
N ARG A 71 -3.13 11.73 -8.85
CA ARG A 71 -3.89 12.81 -8.20
C ARG A 71 -5.38 12.78 -8.48
N GLU A 72 -5.76 12.18 -9.60
CA GLU A 72 -7.14 12.03 -10.03
C GLU A 72 -7.75 10.72 -9.57
N PHE A 73 -7.04 9.94 -8.75
CA PHE A 73 -7.54 8.68 -8.21
C PHE A 73 -8.90 8.90 -7.51
N PRO A 74 -9.91 8.04 -7.77
CA PRO A 74 -11.24 8.18 -7.18
C PRO A 74 -11.22 8.29 -5.66
N GLY A 75 -11.87 9.32 -5.11
CA GLY A 75 -11.96 9.53 -3.66
C GLY A 75 -10.64 9.89 -2.97
N ARG A 76 -9.57 10.22 -3.73
CA ARG A 76 -8.22 10.48 -3.18
C ARG A 76 -8.20 11.43 -2.01
N SER A 77 -8.99 12.50 -2.01
CA SER A 77 -8.97 13.50 -0.93
C SER A 77 -9.21 12.89 0.45
N LYS A 78 -10.17 11.97 0.58
CA LYS A 78 -10.46 11.24 1.83
C LYS A 78 -9.41 10.16 2.10
N LEU A 79 -9.06 9.36 1.09
CA LEU A 79 -8.07 8.28 1.21
C LEU A 79 -6.69 8.79 1.65
N ALA A 80 -6.28 9.93 1.09
CA ALA A 80 -5.03 10.62 1.43
C ALA A 80 -4.99 11.02 2.91
N MET A 81 -6.12 11.32 3.56
CA MET A 81 -6.11 11.64 5.00
C MET A 81 -5.74 10.42 5.85
N CYS A 82 -6.20 9.23 5.48
CA CYS A 82 -5.80 7.98 6.13
C CYS A 82 -4.30 7.73 5.96
N LEU A 83 -3.79 7.92 4.75
CA LEU A 83 -2.35 7.80 4.47
C LEU A 83 -1.52 8.85 5.21
N ARG A 84 -2.01 10.09 5.36
CA ARG A 84 -1.29 11.14 6.13
C ARG A 84 -1.16 10.78 7.60
N ARG A 85 -2.20 10.18 8.19
CA ARG A 85 -2.13 9.70 9.57
C ARG A 85 -1.09 8.59 9.69
N PHE A 86 -1.11 7.61 8.79
CA PHE A 86 -0.11 6.52 8.79
C PHE A 86 1.31 7.05 8.57
N GLU A 87 1.51 7.96 7.62
CA GLU A 87 2.77 8.67 7.40
C GLU A 87 3.27 9.36 8.68
N GLY A 88 2.37 10.00 9.43
CA GLY A 88 2.67 10.61 10.73
C GLY A 88 3.20 9.59 11.73
N GLU A 89 2.51 8.46 11.91
CA GLU A 89 2.95 7.37 12.79
C GLU A 89 4.34 6.86 12.41
N LEU A 90 4.63 6.70 11.10
CA LEU A 90 5.95 6.28 10.63
C LEU A 90 7.04 7.31 10.96
N ARG A 91 6.72 8.60 10.94
CA ARG A 91 7.67 9.68 11.29
C ARG A 91 7.93 9.72 12.78
N ASP A 92 6.85 9.70 13.57
CA ASP A 92 6.90 9.84 15.02
C ASP A 92 7.58 8.64 15.68
N HIS A 93 7.45 7.46 15.07
CA HIS A 93 8.03 6.22 15.57
C HIS A 93 9.18 5.68 14.69
N ARG A 94 9.92 6.54 14.00
CA ARG A 94 11.04 6.12 13.12
C ARG A 94 12.13 5.31 13.82
N GLU A 95 12.24 5.42 15.15
CA GLU A 95 13.21 4.72 15.99
C GLU A 95 12.69 3.36 16.48
N ASN A 96 11.41 3.05 16.25
CA ASN A 96 10.88 1.71 16.48
C ASN A 96 11.55 0.71 15.51
N GLU A 97 12.06 -0.40 16.06
CA GLU A 97 12.84 -1.40 15.32
C GLU A 97 12.10 -1.95 14.08
N VAL A 98 10.79 -2.19 14.20
CA VAL A 98 9.96 -2.70 13.11
C VAL A 98 9.82 -1.67 12.00
N ILE A 99 9.47 -0.43 12.36
CA ILE A 99 9.31 0.68 11.41
C ILE A 99 10.64 0.95 10.69
N ALA A 100 11.75 1.05 11.44
CA ALA A 100 13.08 1.26 10.89
C ALA A 100 13.48 0.13 9.90
N SER A 101 13.20 -1.12 10.27
CA SER A 101 13.49 -2.29 9.43
C SER A 101 12.67 -2.30 8.14
N VAL A 102 11.37 -2.00 8.22
CA VAL A 102 10.48 -1.90 7.07
C VAL A 102 10.93 -0.78 6.14
N LEU A 103 11.21 0.41 6.67
CA LEU A 103 11.66 1.55 5.88
C LEU A 103 12.99 1.23 5.18
N SER A 104 13.97 0.68 5.91
CA SER A 104 15.26 0.26 5.36
C SER A 104 15.12 -0.77 4.23
N SER A 105 14.24 -1.76 4.42
CA SER A 105 13.94 -2.77 3.41
C SER A 105 13.26 -2.15 2.19
N GLY A 106 12.28 -1.28 2.40
CA GLY A 106 11.54 -0.62 1.33
C GLY A 106 12.35 0.39 0.53
N PHE A 107 13.36 1.05 1.13
CA PHE A 107 14.31 1.87 0.39
C PHE A 107 15.18 1.04 -0.56
N ARG A 108 15.43 -0.23 -0.21
CA ARG A 108 16.23 -1.18 -1.00
C ARG A 108 15.38 -2.07 -1.91
N ASN A 109 14.06 -1.85 -1.97
CA ASN A 109 13.09 -2.72 -2.65
C ASN A 109 13.23 -4.20 -2.23
N ARG A 110 13.47 -4.44 -0.94
CA ARG A 110 13.56 -5.80 -0.38
C ARG A 110 12.27 -6.13 0.36
N PRO A 111 11.70 -7.32 0.16
CA PRO A 111 10.46 -7.70 0.80
C PRO A 111 10.65 -7.82 2.32
N LEU A 112 9.79 -7.16 3.07
CA LEU A 112 9.66 -7.32 4.50
C LEU A 112 8.23 -6.95 4.92
N ASP A 113 7.42 -7.97 5.17
CA ASP A 113 6.13 -7.80 5.83
C ASP A 113 6.26 -8.15 7.32
N PRO A 114 6.15 -7.18 8.24
CA PRO A 114 6.18 -7.45 9.68
C PRO A 114 5.09 -8.41 10.16
N LEU A 115 3.97 -8.51 9.44
CA LEU A 115 2.86 -9.38 9.79
C LEU A 115 3.02 -10.80 9.25
N ALA A 116 3.95 -11.01 8.32
CA ALA A 116 4.24 -12.27 7.67
C ALA A 116 5.76 -12.48 7.56
N LEU A 117 6.45 -12.50 8.71
CA LEU A 117 7.90 -12.60 8.77
C LEU A 117 8.41 -13.91 8.13
N PRO A 118 9.40 -13.85 7.23
CA PRO A 118 9.86 -15.03 6.49
C PRO A 118 10.44 -16.09 7.43
N GLU A 119 10.20 -17.38 7.12
CA GLU A 119 10.71 -18.52 7.90
C GLU A 119 12.22 -18.56 8.02
N SER A 120 12.92 -18.04 7.01
CA SER A 120 14.38 -17.91 6.98
C SER A 120 14.94 -16.82 7.91
N MET A 121 14.09 -15.99 8.54
CA MET A 121 14.55 -14.95 9.47
C MET A 121 15.17 -15.57 10.73
N PRO A 122 16.39 -15.18 11.13
CA PRO A 122 17.01 -15.64 12.37
C PRO A 122 16.10 -15.42 13.59
N LEU A 123 15.99 -16.41 14.47
CA LEU A 123 15.08 -16.38 15.63
C LEU A 123 15.23 -15.11 16.48
N ARG A 124 16.48 -14.71 16.76
CA ARG A 124 16.76 -13.50 17.55
C ARG A 124 16.17 -12.25 16.89
N GLN A 125 16.30 -12.13 15.56
CA GLN A 125 15.74 -11.01 14.81
C GLN A 125 14.22 -11.07 14.80
N ARG A 126 13.63 -12.25 14.60
CA ARG A 126 12.17 -12.45 14.67
C ARG A 126 11.61 -12.06 16.04
N CYS A 127 12.25 -12.47 17.13
CA CYS A 127 11.86 -12.07 18.49
C CYS A 127 11.94 -10.54 18.69
N ALA A 128 12.99 -9.90 18.19
CA ALA A 128 13.13 -8.44 18.26
C ALA A 128 12.00 -7.73 17.50
N MET A 129 11.66 -8.20 16.28
CA MET A 129 10.54 -7.67 15.51
C MET A 129 9.21 -7.80 16.27
N LEU A 130 8.91 -8.99 16.79
CA LEU A 130 7.66 -9.25 17.52
C LEU A 130 7.54 -8.43 18.81
N MET A 131 8.66 -8.14 19.49
CA MET A 131 8.67 -7.36 20.73
C MET A 131 8.28 -5.88 20.51
N TYR A 132 8.46 -5.34 19.30
CA TYR A 132 8.22 -3.94 18.98
C TYR A 132 7.11 -3.74 17.93
N ILE A 133 6.34 -4.80 17.63
CA ILE A 133 5.40 -4.84 16.51
C ILE A 133 4.12 -4.03 16.74
N ASP A 134 3.73 -3.79 17.99
CA ASP A 134 2.41 -3.24 18.33
C ASP A 134 2.13 -1.89 17.67
N VAL A 135 3.14 -1.00 17.64
CA VAL A 135 3.03 0.32 17.00
C VAL A 135 2.72 0.18 15.50
N TRP A 136 3.46 -0.70 14.82
CA TRP A 136 3.21 -0.98 13.40
C TRP A 136 1.83 -1.61 13.20
N GLN A 137 1.49 -2.63 13.99
CA GLN A 137 0.22 -3.36 13.87
C GLN A 137 -0.98 -2.44 14.05
N GLU A 138 -0.96 -1.58 15.06
CA GLU A 138 -2.09 -0.68 15.33
C GLU A 138 -2.23 0.38 14.23
N ALA A 139 -1.12 1.02 13.84
CA ALA A 139 -1.12 1.99 12.75
C ALA A 139 -1.60 1.35 11.43
N TYR A 140 -1.09 0.16 11.10
CA TYR A 140 -1.46 -0.59 9.90
C TYR A 140 -2.92 -1.04 9.93
N ARG A 141 -3.41 -1.61 11.04
CA ARG A 141 -4.80 -2.07 11.19
C ARG A 141 -5.79 -0.90 11.08
N ARG A 142 -5.48 0.24 11.70
CA ARG A 142 -6.30 1.44 11.62
C ARG A 142 -6.37 1.94 10.17
N MET A 143 -5.22 2.08 9.51
CA MET A 143 -5.13 2.54 8.12
C MET A 143 -5.87 1.61 7.16
N THR A 144 -5.62 0.30 7.22
CA THR A 144 -6.24 -0.69 6.33
C THR A 144 -7.76 -0.72 6.49
N ARG A 145 -8.26 -0.72 7.72
CA ARG A 145 -9.71 -0.67 7.98
C ARG A 145 -10.36 0.58 7.37
N GLU A 146 -9.76 1.75 7.59
CA GLU A 146 -10.30 3.01 7.06
C GLU A 146 -10.22 3.09 5.54
N LEU A 147 -9.09 2.67 4.95
CA LEU A 147 -8.93 2.65 3.49
C LEU A 147 -9.90 1.67 2.84
N CYS A 148 -10.05 0.46 3.38
CA CYS A 148 -10.96 -0.56 2.85
C CYS A 148 -12.39 -0.02 2.78
N ALA A 149 -12.88 0.54 3.89
CA ALA A 149 -14.23 1.11 3.94
C ALA A 149 -14.41 2.25 2.94
N LEU A 150 -13.43 3.15 2.84
CA LEU A 150 -13.49 4.27 1.89
C LEU A 150 -13.40 3.82 0.43
N LEU A 151 -12.66 2.76 0.13
CA LEU A 151 -12.60 2.20 -1.23
C LEU A 151 -13.90 1.46 -1.58
N GLU A 152 -14.49 0.73 -0.63
CA GLU A 152 -15.78 0.07 -0.79
C GLU A 152 -16.90 1.09 -1.09
N GLU A 153 -16.89 2.24 -0.40
CA GLU A 153 -17.77 3.39 -0.71
C GLU A 153 -17.61 3.94 -2.14
N GLN A 154 -16.48 3.67 -2.80
CA GLN A 154 -16.16 4.14 -4.15
C GLN A 154 -16.18 3.01 -5.20
N ALA A 155 -16.66 1.81 -4.85
CA ALA A 155 -16.51 0.61 -5.68
C ALA A 155 -16.94 0.80 -7.15
N GLU A 156 -18.12 1.40 -7.39
CA GLU A 156 -18.62 1.66 -8.75
C GLU A 156 -17.70 2.60 -9.56
N VAL A 157 -17.18 3.65 -8.91
CA VAL A 157 -16.29 4.62 -9.56
C VAL A 157 -14.92 3.99 -9.80
N LEU A 158 -14.47 3.12 -8.89
CA LEU A 158 -13.23 2.37 -9.05
C LEU A 158 -13.33 1.36 -10.19
N ASP A 159 -14.47 0.68 -10.38
CA ASP A 159 -14.69 -0.20 -11.53
C ASP A 159 -14.56 0.57 -12.85
N GLN A 160 -15.14 1.77 -12.92
CA GLN A 160 -14.99 2.64 -14.08
C GLN A 160 -13.54 3.09 -14.29
N TRP A 161 -12.83 3.45 -13.22
CA TRP A 161 -11.42 3.84 -13.28
C TRP A 161 -10.55 2.68 -13.76
N ILE A 162 -10.74 1.45 -13.23
CA ILE A 162 -10.03 0.24 -13.69
C ILE A 162 -10.30 -0.01 -15.18
N ALA A 163 -11.54 0.17 -15.63
CA ALA A 163 -11.94 -0.13 -17.01
C ALA A 163 -11.41 0.88 -18.04
N THR A 164 -11.13 2.13 -17.64
CA THR A 164 -10.86 3.22 -18.59
C THR A 164 -9.57 3.99 -18.38
N ALA A 165 -8.96 3.92 -17.20
CA ALA A 165 -7.71 4.64 -16.95
C ALA A 165 -6.56 4.02 -17.74
N GLU A 166 -5.71 4.88 -18.31
CA GLU A 166 -4.50 4.44 -18.97
C GLU A 166 -3.40 4.10 -17.93
N PRO A 167 -2.53 3.09 -18.20
CA PRO A 167 -1.46 2.72 -17.28
C PRO A 167 -0.45 3.83 -17.02
N GLU A 168 -0.23 4.74 -17.96
CA GLU A 168 0.68 5.87 -17.81
C GLU A 168 -0.06 7.06 -17.18
N ILE A 169 0.61 7.78 -16.27
CA ILE A 169 0.10 8.99 -15.64
C ILE A 169 0.66 10.19 -16.41
N ASP A 170 -0.23 11.09 -16.85
CA ASP A 170 0.20 12.31 -17.51
C ASP A 170 1.09 13.17 -16.61
N HIS A 171 2.12 13.78 -17.19
CA HIS A 171 3.02 14.70 -16.50
C HIS A 171 2.33 15.91 -15.86
N ALA A 172 1.17 16.32 -16.38
CA ALA A 172 0.36 17.37 -15.78
C ALA A 172 -0.27 16.95 -14.44
N ILE A 173 -0.50 15.64 -14.26
CA ILE A 173 -1.18 15.06 -13.08
C ILE A 173 -0.15 14.71 -11.99
N ALA A 174 1.07 14.36 -12.36
CA ALA A 174 2.13 13.99 -11.41
C ALA A 174 3.00 15.20 -11.02
N SER A 175 2.62 15.92 -9.95
CA SER A 175 3.50 16.95 -9.37
C SER A 175 3.18 17.32 -7.94
#